data_AF-A0A2N9FSZ4-F1
#
_entry.id   AF-A0A2N9FSZ4-F1
#
_cell.length_a   1.000
_cell.length_b   1.000
_cell.length_c   1.000
_cell.angle_alpha   90.00
_cell.angle_beta   90.00
_cell.angle_gamma   90.00
#
_symmetry.space_group_name_H-M   'P 1'
#
loop_
_entity.id
_entity.type
_entity.pdbx_description
1 polymer ?
#
loop_
_entity_poly.entity_id
_entity_poly.type
_entity_poly.pdbx_seq_one_letter_code
_entity_poly.pdbx_strand_id
1 'polypeptide(L)'
;MVVKIARKRSKTNHSTLNLPPGPWKLPIIGNMHQFVGSLPHRALRDMAKKHGPLMHLRLGEVTTIVVSTPELAKEEAIKVAAGFNIVDVFPSVKLLHLIRGVRTKLEKMHQEVDKIMGNIINEHKEQKATTKADDEDERAEDLIDVLLKFHQENGSDNEFSLTTNNIKAVIMDIFGAGSETSATTVEWAMECRERCILNGYEIPVKTKVIINAWAIGRDPKYWTEAEKFYPERFLDSSIDYKGTKFEFIPFGAGRRICPGITFGPVNVELPLALFLYHFDWKLSNGMKNEDLDMTEAFGITV
;
A
#
# COMPACT_ATOMS: atom_id res chain seq x y z
N MET A 1 33.82 1.10 57.03
CA MET A 1 32.38 1.06 56.67
C MET A 1 32.28 1.11 55.15
N VAL A 2 31.97 -0.01 54.50
CA VAL A 2 31.74 -0.08 53.05
C VAL A 2 30.26 -0.36 52.84
N VAL A 3 29.52 0.66 52.40
CA VAL A 3 28.08 0.56 52.12
C VAL A 3 27.91 -0.20 50.80
N LYS A 4 27.43 -1.45 50.86
CA LYS A 4 27.00 -2.21 49.68
C LYS A 4 25.67 -1.63 49.19
N ILE A 5 25.70 -0.87 48.09
CA ILE A 5 24.49 -0.46 47.38
C ILE A 5 23.98 -1.68 46.59
N ALA A 6 22.99 -2.38 47.16
CA ALA A 6 22.26 -3.43 46.47
C ALA A 6 21.33 -2.78 45.44
N ARG A 7 21.70 -2.83 44.15
CA ARG A 7 20.78 -2.54 43.05
C ARG A 7 19.67 -3.59 43.05
N LYS A 8 18.49 -3.22 43.53
CA LYS A 8 17.25 -3.99 43.35
C LYS A 8 17.03 -4.14 41.84
N ARG A 9 17.24 -5.34 41.30
CA ARG A 9 16.78 -5.69 39.95
C ARG A 9 15.25 -5.59 39.98
N SER A 10 14.71 -4.56 39.31
CA SER A 10 13.29 -4.53 38.95
C SER A 10 13.01 -5.80 38.15
N LYS A 11 12.17 -6.69 38.70
CA LYS A 11 11.59 -7.77 37.92
C LYS A 11 10.58 -7.11 36.97
N THR A 12 10.99 -6.88 35.73
CA THR A 12 10.03 -6.65 34.65
C THR A 12 9.22 -7.92 34.50
N ASN A 13 7.97 -7.90 34.97
CA ASN A 13 6.99 -8.91 34.57
C ASN A 13 6.86 -8.81 33.04
N HIS A 14 7.48 -9.74 32.32
CA HIS A 14 7.16 -9.96 30.91
C HIS A 14 5.76 -10.59 30.88
N SER A 15 4.71 -9.77 30.90
CA SER A 15 3.40 -10.22 30.45
C SER A 15 3.60 -10.67 29.00
N THR A 16 3.41 -11.96 28.74
CA THR A 16 3.35 -12.46 27.37
C THR A 16 2.20 -11.73 26.69
N LEU A 17 2.52 -10.86 25.73
CA LEU A 17 1.51 -10.14 24.96
C LEU A 17 0.57 -11.18 24.33
N ASN A 18 -0.74 -11.03 24.56
CA ASN A 18 -1.74 -11.89 23.95
C ASN A 18 -1.92 -11.50 22.48
N LEU A 19 -0.98 -11.96 21.65
CA LEU A 19 -0.97 -11.74 20.21
C LEU A 19 -1.80 -12.82 19.48
N PRO A 20 -2.34 -12.51 18.29
CA PRO A 20 -3.02 -13.51 17.46
C PRO A 20 -2.14 -14.74 17.17
N PRO A 21 -2.74 -15.91 16.89
CA PRO A 21 -2.00 -17.09 16.48
C PRO A 21 -1.24 -16.82 15.17
N GLY A 22 -0.23 -17.63 14.88
CA GLY A 22 0.51 -17.47 13.63
C GLY A 22 1.43 -18.64 13.33
N PRO A 23 1.94 -18.71 12.10
CA PRO A 23 2.92 -19.69 11.71
C PRO A 23 4.22 -19.55 12.48
N TRP A 24 4.98 -20.65 12.51
CA TRP A 24 6.31 -20.69 13.10
C TRP A 24 7.26 -19.69 12.42
N LYS A 25 8.21 -19.15 13.18
CA LYS A 25 9.12 -18.07 12.77
C LYS A 25 10.58 -18.50 12.93
N LEU A 26 11.42 -18.14 11.96
CA LEU A 26 12.87 -18.34 12.04
C LEU A 26 13.54 -17.21 12.83
N PRO A 27 14.71 -17.45 13.45
CA PRO A 27 15.54 -16.38 14.01
C PRO A 27 15.87 -15.33 12.93
N ILE A 28 15.92 -14.06 13.32
CA ILE A 28 16.30 -12.90 12.49
C ILE A 28 15.27 -12.55 11.40
N ILE A 29 14.96 -13.46 10.48
CA ILE A 29 14.08 -13.18 9.32
C ILE A 29 12.59 -13.39 9.61
N GLY A 30 12.25 -14.07 10.70
CA GLY A 30 10.86 -14.36 11.07
C GLY A 30 10.14 -15.23 10.04
N ASN A 31 9.03 -14.74 9.50
CA ASN A 31 8.12 -15.41 8.57
C ASN A 31 8.43 -15.12 7.09
N MET A 32 9.48 -14.33 6.77
CA MET A 32 9.83 -13.99 5.37
C MET A 32 10.07 -15.22 4.48
N HIS A 33 10.60 -16.30 5.06
CA HIS A 33 10.85 -17.56 4.35
C HIS A 33 9.58 -18.22 3.78
N GLN A 34 8.41 -17.89 4.31
CA GLN A 34 7.12 -18.47 3.89
C GLN A 34 6.57 -17.86 2.59
N PHE A 35 7.18 -16.78 2.11
CA PHE A 35 6.80 -16.10 0.88
C PHE A 35 7.66 -16.50 -0.32
N VAL A 36 8.66 -17.37 -0.13
CA VAL A 36 9.52 -17.82 -1.21
C VAL A 36 8.71 -18.69 -2.19
N GLY A 37 8.71 -18.32 -3.47
CA GLY A 37 8.07 -19.10 -4.54
C GLY A 37 6.55 -18.98 -4.62
N SER A 38 5.93 -18.05 -3.90
CA SER A 38 4.48 -17.80 -3.97
C SER A 38 4.17 -16.31 -3.99
N LEU A 39 3.02 -15.96 -4.58
CA LEU A 39 2.53 -14.58 -4.54
C LEU A 39 2.15 -14.22 -3.09
N PRO A 40 2.60 -13.08 -2.55
CA PRO A 40 2.39 -12.74 -1.15
C PRO A 40 0.93 -12.82 -0.69
N HIS A 41 -0.03 -12.31 -1.46
CA HIS A 41 -1.46 -12.37 -1.12
C HIS A 41 -2.00 -13.81 -1.06
N ARG A 42 -1.55 -14.70 -1.95
CA ARG A 42 -1.93 -16.12 -1.93
C ARG A 42 -1.33 -16.84 -0.73
N ALA A 43 -0.06 -16.57 -0.40
CA ALA A 43 0.59 -17.11 0.79
C ALA A 43 -0.13 -16.66 2.07
N LEU A 44 -0.50 -15.38 2.15
CA LEU A 44 -1.29 -14.84 3.26
C LEU A 44 -2.67 -15.51 3.36
N ARG A 45 -3.37 -15.71 2.24
CA ARG A 45 -4.67 -16.45 2.23
C ARG A 45 -4.49 -17.87 2.77
N ASP A 46 -3.50 -18.59 2.27
CA ASP A 46 -3.31 -20.01 2.61
C ASP A 46 -2.87 -20.19 4.07
N MET A 47 -2.10 -19.23 4.61
CA MET A 47 -1.80 -19.17 6.04
C MET A 47 -3.04 -18.81 6.86
N ALA A 48 -3.87 -17.87 6.43
CA ALA A 48 -5.12 -17.52 7.12
C ALA A 48 -6.09 -18.71 7.20
N LYS A 49 -6.16 -19.55 6.16
CA LYS A 49 -6.94 -20.80 6.18
C LYS A 49 -6.44 -21.80 7.25
N LYS A 50 -5.15 -21.77 7.60
CA LYS A 50 -4.54 -22.70 8.57
C LYS A 50 -4.49 -22.16 10.00
N HIS A 51 -4.25 -20.87 10.15
CA HIS A 51 -3.98 -20.23 11.45
C HIS A 51 -5.12 -19.33 11.93
N GLY A 52 -6.12 -19.09 11.09
CA GLY A 52 -7.26 -18.23 11.38
C GLY A 52 -7.19 -16.90 10.61
N PRO A 53 -8.33 -16.20 10.49
CA PRO A 53 -8.46 -14.98 9.70
C PRO A 53 -7.78 -13.75 10.33
N LEU A 54 -7.42 -13.84 11.60
CA LEU A 54 -6.57 -12.89 12.32
C LEU A 54 -5.30 -13.61 12.73
N MET A 55 -4.17 -13.25 12.15
CA MET A 55 -2.91 -13.91 12.46
C MET A 55 -1.75 -12.93 12.63
N HIS A 56 -0.75 -13.36 13.41
CA HIS A 56 0.46 -12.61 13.65
C HIS A 56 1.63 -13.18 12.85
N LEU A 57 2.33 -12.30 12.15
CA LEU A 57 3.57 -12.55 11.43
C LEU A 57 4.66 -11.60 11.94
N ARG A 58 5.91 -12.05 11.79
CA ARG A 58 7.11 -11.24 12.01
C ARG A 58 7.90 -11.17 10.72
N LEU A 59 7.96 -10.02 10.08
CA LEU A 59 8.73 -9.81 8.85
C LEU A 59 10.04 -9.11 9.23
N GLY A 60 11.09 -9.90 9.49
CA GLY A 60 12.33 -9.40 10.07
C GLY A 60 12.15 -8.82 11.47
N GLU A 61 12.36 -7.51 11.61
CA GLU A 61 12.17 -6.76 12.87
C GLU A 61 10.73 -6.23 13.04
N VAL A 62 9.88 -6.36 12.00
CA VAL A 62 8.54 -5.77 11.96
C VAL A 62 7.47 -6.75 12.43
N THR A 63 6.74 -6.38 13.48
CA THR A 63 5.53 -7.08 13.95
C THR A 63 4.36 -6.75 13.02
N THR A 64 3.73 -7.77 12.46
CA THR A 64 2.65 -7.63 11.47
C THR A 64 1.44 -8.48 11.86
N ILE A 65 0.25 -7.91 11.81
CA ILE A 65 -1.03 -8.60 11.94
C ILE A 65 -1.65 -8.66 10.56
N VAL A 66 -2.20 -9.81 10.20
CA VAL A 66 -2.90 -10.00 8.94
C VAL A 66 -4.37 -10.26 9.24
N VAL A 67 -5.23 -9.50 8.55
CA VAL A 67 -6.67 -9.55 8.66
C VAL A 67 -7.23 -10.01 7.32
N SER A 68 -8.01 -11.09 7.32
CA SER A 68 -8.50 -11.73 6.08
C SER A 68 -10.02 -11.90 6.04
N THR A 69 -10.80 -11.23 6.90
CA THR A 69 -12.27 -11.21 6.83
C THR A 69 -12.85 -9.80 6.89
N PRO A 70 -14.04 -9.58 6.31
CA PRO A 70 -14.72 -8.28 6.34
C PRO A 70 -14.97 -7.73 7.76
N GLU A 71 -15.40 -8.58 8.71
CA GLU A 71 -15.76 -8.13 10.06
C GLU A 71 -14.56 -7.57 10.81
N LEU A 72 -13.42 -8.25 10.71
CA LEU A 72 -12.18 -7.83 11.34
C LEU A 72 -11.58 -6.61 10.64
N ALA A 73 -11.67 -6.53 9.31
CA ALA A 73 -11.20 -5.37 8.56
C ALA A 73 -12.02 -4.11 8.92
N LYS A 74 -13.33 -4.28 9.13
CA LYS A 74 -14.20 -3.19 9.60
C LYS A 74 -13.85 -2.75 11.02
N GLU A 75 -13.62 -3.70 11.93
CA GLU A 75 -13.22 -3.40 13.30
C GLU A 75 -11.87 -2.68 13.35
N GLU A 76 -10.90 -3.13 12.54
CA GLU A 76 -9.60 -2.50 12.36
C GLU A 76 -9.72 -1.06 11.86
N ALA A 77 -10.48 -0.84 10.78
CA ALA A 77 -10.65 0.50 10.18
C ALA A 77 -11.25 1.53 11.15
N ILE A 78 -12.01 1.06 12.15
CA ILE A 78 -12.59 1.88 13.22
C ILE A 78 -11.58 2.13 14.35
N LYS A 79 -10.82 1.10 14.76
CA LYS A 79 -10.00 1.11 15.98
C LYS A 79 -8.56 1.56 15.78
N VAL A 80 -8.01 1.42 14.58
CA VAL A 80 -6.62 1.74 14.33
C VAL A 80 -6.51 3.16 13.78
N ALA A 81 -5.92 4.05 14.58
CA ALA A 81 -5.46 5.33 14.08
C ALA A 81 -4.29 5.11 13.12
N ALA A 82 -4.59 5.10 11.83
CA ALA A 82 -3.67 4.87 10.74
C ALA A 82 -2.46 5.81 10.71
N GLY A 83 -1.24 5.26 10.67
CA GLY A 83 -0.03 5.95 10.24
C GLY A 83 0.59 5.32 8.99
N PHE A 84 0.98 6.16 8.03
CA PHE A 84 1.86 5.79 6.93
C PHE A 84 3.30 6.14 7.32
N ASN A 85 4.24 5.22 7.12
CA ASN A 85 5.64 5.48 7.38
C ASN A 85 6.48 4.89 6.25
N ILE A 86 7.28 5.76 5.63
CA ILE A 86 8.02 5.48 4.39
C ILE A 86 9.12 4.43 4.58
N VAL A 87 9.66 4.27 5.80
CA VAL A 87 10.63 3.19 6.09
C VAL A 87 9.98 1.81 6.09
N ASP A 88 8.65 1.73 6.01
CA ASP A 88 7.90 0.47 6.00
C ASP A 88 7.45 0.01 4.61
N VAL A 89 7.60 0.85 3.59
CA VAL A 89 7.54 0.41 2.18
C VAL A 89 8.67 -0.59 1.90
N PHE A 90 9.76 -0.49 2.66
CA PHE A 90 10.87 -1.44 2.63
C PHE A 90 11.21 -1.91 4.05
N PRO A 91 10.46 -2.88 4.63
CA PRO A 91 10.63 -3.38 6.00
C PRO A 91 12.04 -3.96 6.30
N SER A 92 12.92 -4.00 5.31
CA SER A 92 14.22 -4.62 5.38
C SER A 92 15.25 -4.02 4.41
N VAL A 93 15.48 -2.71 4.46
CA VAL A 93 16.67 -2.09 3.81
C VAL A 93 17.97 -2.79 4.26
N LYS A 94 18.00 -3.33 5.49
CA LYS A 94 19.10 -4.16 5.99
C LYS A 94 19.26 -5.50 5.26
N LEU A 95 18.18 -6.10 4.73
CA LEU A 95 18.22 -7.37 3.99
C LEU A 95 18.65 -7.17 2.53
N LEU A 96 18.39 -5.98 1.95
CA LEU A 96 18.96 -5.61 0.65
C LEU A 96 20.50 -5.64 0.66
N HIS A 97 21.15 -5.50 1.82
CA HIS A 97 22.60 -5.67 1.96
C HIS A 97 23.08 -7.11 1.71
N LEU A 98 22.19 -8.12 1.77
CA LEU A 98 22.54 -9.52 1.56
C LEU A 98 22.48 -9.94 0.08
N ILE A 99 21.76 -9.20 -0.78
CA ILE A 99 21.66 -9.49 -2.21
C ILE A 99 22.61 -8.56 -2.98
N ARG A 100 23.83 -9.05 -3.23
CA ARG A 100 24.89 -8.32 -3.93
C ARG A 100 24.39 -7.84 -5.30
N GLY A 101 24.36 -6.52 -5.53
CA GLY A 101 24.00 -5.89 -6.82
C GLY A 101 22.62 -5.22 -6.88
N VAL A 102 21.62 -5.69 -6.12
CA VAL A 102 20.27 -5.08 -6.10
C VAL A 102 20.31 -3.66 -5.53
N ARG A 103 21.09 -3.44 -4.47
CA ARG A 103 21.27 -2.12 -3.87
C ARG A 103 21.78 -1.09 -4.88
N THR A 104 22.85 -1.40 -5.60
CA THR A 104 23.44 -0.49 -6.59
C THR A 104 22.47 -0.24 -7.75
N LYS A 105 21.67 -1.24 -8.15
CA LYS A 105 20.63 -1.06 -9.16
C LYS A 105 19.52 -0.11 -8.68
N LEU A 106 19.04 -0.28 -7.45
CA LEU A 106 18.05 0.60 -6.83
C LEU A 106 18.58 2.03 -6.66
N GLU A 107 19.81 2.19 -6.19
CA GLU A 107 20.47 3.50 -6.05
C GLU A 107 20.56 4.22 -7.40
N LYS A 108 20.95 3.50 -8.47
CA LYS A 108 20.97 4.06 -9.83
C LYS A 108 19.57 4.45 -10.32
N MET A 109 18.58 3.59 -10.16
CA MET A 109 17.20 3.92 -10.55
C MET A 109 16.68 5.14 -9.78
N HIS A 110 16.96 5.22 -8.47
CA HIS A 110 16.60 6.37 -7.66
C HIS A 110 17.28 7.66 -8.16
N GLN A 111 18.57 7.61 -8.52
CA GLN A 111 19.29 8.75 -9.09
C GLN A 111 18.69 9.23 -10.42
N GLU A 112 18.33 8.30 -11.31
CA GLU A 112 17.71 8.66 -12.59
C GLU A 112 16.34 9.32 -12.37
N VAL A 113 15.48 8.75 -11.51
CA VAL A 113 14.17 9.34 -11.22
C VAL A 113 14.31 10.69 -10.50
N ASP A 114 15.25 10.81 -9.54
CA ASP A 114 15.50 12.08 -8.84
C ASP A 114 15.94 13.19 -9.79
N LYS A 115 16.76 12.86 -10.80
CA LYS A 115 17.20 13.79 -11.83
C LYS A 115 16.04 14.24 -12.72
N ILE A 116 15.20 13.30 -13.17
CA ILE A 116 14.00 13.62 -13.96
C ILE A 116 13.09 14.58 -13.18
N MET A 117 12.76 14.25 -11.93
CA MET A 117 11.92 15.10 -11.09
C MET A 117 12.56 16.46 -10.81
N GLY A 118 13.88 16.51 -10.60
CA GLY A 118 14.61 17.76 -10.42
C GLY A 118 14.53 18.67 -11.64
N ASN A 119 14.69 18.12 -12.84
CA ASN A 119 14.59 18.87 -14.08
C ASN A 119 13.17 19.44 -14.25
N ILE A 120 12.13 18.62 -14.06
CA ILE A 120 10.73 19.06 -14.17
C ILE A 120 10.46 20.21 -13.19
N ILE A 121 10.85 20.10 -11.92
CA ILE A 121 10.63 21.16 -10.92
C ILE A 121 11.37 22.45 -11.30
N ASN A 122 12.59 22.35 -11.81
CA ASN A 122 13.36 23.52 -12.23
C ASN A 122 12.72 24.22 -13.43
N GLU A 123 12.22 23.46 -14.41
CA GLU A 123 11.49 24.01 -15.55
C GLU A 123 10.25 24.81 -15.09
N HIS A 124 9.50 24.32 -14.09
CA HIS A 124 8.35 25.06 -13.55
C HIS A 124 8.77 26.34 -12.81
N LYS A 125 9.86 26.28 -12.02
CA LYS A 125 10.44 27.47 -11.35
C LYS A 125 10.87 28.53 -12.36
N GLU A 126 11.56 28.13 -13.43
CA GLU A 126 12.04 29.02 -14.48
C GLU A 126 10.88 29.66 -15.25
N GLN A 127 9.90 28.85 -15.66
CA GLN A 127 8.74 29.37 -16.39
C GLN A 127 7.97 30.39 -15.55
N LYS A 128 7.75 30.11 -14.25
CA LYS A 128 7.10 31.05 -13.34
C LYS A 128 7.86 32.37 -13.21
N ALA A 129 9.20 32.34 -13.18
CA ALA A 129 10.02 33.55 -13.13
C ALA A 129 9.94 34.39 -14.43
N THR A 130 9.62 33.77 -15.56
CA THR A 130 9.56 34.43 -16.87
C THR A 130 8.14 34.86 -17.31
N THR A 131 7.10 34.39 -16.63
CA THR A 131 5.70 34.69 -17.00
C THR A 131 5.35 36.11 -16.56
N LYS A 132 4.81 36.93 -17.48
CA LYS A 132 4.34 38.29 -17.16
C LYS A 132 2.97 38.22 -16.49
N ALA A 133 2.66 39.16 -15.61
CA ALA A 133 1.40 39.20 -14.85
C ALA A 133 0.11 39.16 -15.71
N ASP A 134 0.19 39.58 -16.99
CA ASP A 134 -0.96 39.52 -17.92
C ASP A 134 -1.17 38.12 -18.56
N ASP A 135 -0.15 37.24 -18.55
CA ASP A 135 -0.21 35.86 -19.11
C ASP A 135 -0.48 34.80 -18.02
N GLU A 136 -0.49 35.17 -16.73
CA GLU A 136 -0.73 34.23 -15.62
C GLU A 136 -2.16 33.66 -15.61
N ASP A 137 -3.14 34.39 -16.15
CA ASP A 137 -4.57 33.98 -16.17
C ASP A 137 -4.89 32.99 -17.32
N GLU A 138 -4.00 32.85 -18.32
CA GLU A 138 -4.17 31.90 -19.44
C GLU A 138 -3.51 30.54 -19.20
N ARG A 139 -2.49 30.47 -18.35
CA ARG A 139 -1.80 29.21 -18.07
C ARG A 139 -2.54 28.41 -17.00
N ALA A 140 -3.00 27.22 -17.38
CA ALA A 140 -3.53 26.27 -16.41
C ALA A 140 -2.45 25.90 -15.39
N GLU A 141 -2.69 26.27 -14.12
CA GLU A 141 -1.86 25.88 -12.99
C GLU A 141 -1.92 24.36 -12.78
N ASP A 142 -0.76 23.72 -12.63
CA ASP A 142 -0.68 22.29 -12.31
C ASP A 142 -0.28 22.02 -10.85
N LEU A 143 -0.21 20.73 -10.50
CA LEU A 143 0.12 20.29 -9.14
C LEU A 143 1.50 20.80 -8.68
N ILE A 144 2.48 20.86 -9.57
CA ILE A 144 3.85 21.28 -9.24
C ILE A 144 3.83 22.77 -8.91
N ASP A 145 3.12 23.57 -9.70
CA ASP A 145 2.93 25.00 -9.45
C ASP A 145 2.25 25.28 -8.10
N VAL A 146 1.20 24.51 -7.76
CA VAL A 146 0.52 24.60 -6.45
C VAL A 146 1.48 24.23 -5.31
N LEU A 147 2.23 23.13 -5.43
CA LEU A 147 3.18 22.71 -4.39
C LEU A 147 4.31 23.73 -4.21
N LEU A 148 4.76 24.36 -5.29
CA LEU A 148 5.78 25.40 -5.25
C LEU A 148 5.31 26.66 -4.51
N LYS A 149 4.01 26.97 -4.43
CA LYS A 149 3.50 28.07 -3.58
C LYS A 149 3.88 27.92 -2.12
N PHE A 150 4.02 26.69 -1.62
CA PHE A 150 4.39 26.39 -0.23
C PHE A 150 5.89 26.13 -0.05
N HIS A 151 6.72 26.38 -1.06
CA HIS A 151 8.15 26.15 -0.99
C HIS A 151 8.85 27.17 -0.08
N GLN A 152 9.85 26.70 0.67
CA GLN A 152 10.62 27.48 1.66
C GLN A 152 11.21 28.79 1.12
N GLU A 153 11.47 28.89 -0.18
CA GLU A 153 12.08 30.07 -0.82
C GLU A 153 11.10 31.24 -1.04
N ASN A 154 9.78 31.05 -0.83
CA ASN A 154 8.75 32.05 -1.16
C ASN A 154 8.33 32.97 0.00
N GLY A 155 9.10 33.01 1.10
CA GLY A 155 9.12 34.14 2.04
C GLY A 155 7.79 34.61 2.65
N SER A 156 6.80 33.74 2.85
CA SER A 156 5.55 34.09 3.54
C SER A 156 5.46 33.40 4.91
N ASP A 157 4.76 34.05 5.85
CA ASP A 157 4.37 33.59 7.21
C ASP A 157 3.49 32.32 7.18
N ASN A 158 3.82 31.34 6.34
CA ASN A 158 3.10 30.08 6.28
C ASN A 158 3.54 29.20 7.45
N GLU A 159 2.55 28.73 8.22
CA GLU A 159 2.71 27.80 9.34
C GLU A 159 3.42 26.49 8.93
N PHE A 160 3.49 26.20 7.63
CA PHE A 160 4.12 25.02 7.06
C PHE A 160 4.87 25.34 5.76
N SER A 161 6.05 24.73 5.56
CA SER A 161 6.91 24.92 4.39
C SER A 161 7.40 23.59 3.80
N LEU A 162 7.42 23.51 2.46
CA LEU A 162 7.86 22.34 1.71
C LEU A 162 9.28 22.50 1.19
N THR A 163 10.11 21.46 1.35
CA THR A 163 11.40 21.35 0.65
C THR A 163 11.21 20.76 -0.75
N THR A 164 12.19 20.94 -1.64
CA THR A 164 12.20 20.29 -2.97
C THR A 164 12.08 18.78 -2.84
N ASN A 165 12.71 18.18 -1.82
CA ASN A 165 12.61 16.74 -1.56
C ASN A 165 11.19 16.32 -1.16
N ASN A 166 10.45 17.16 -0.42
CA ASN A 166 9.04 16.89 -0.12
C ASN A 166 8.19 16.92 -1.40
N ILE A 167 8.42 17.91 -2.26
CA ILE A 167 7.71 18.04 -3.54
C ILE A 167 7.98 16.82 -4.43
N LYS A 168 9.26 16.45 -4.60
CA LYS A 168 9.66 15.24 -5.34
C LYS A 168 9.00 13.97 -4.79
N ALA A 169 8.96 13.83 -3.46
CA ALA A 169 8.35 12.67 -2.82
C ALA A 169 6.84 12.60 -3.05
N VAL A 170 6.12 13.72 -2.94
CA VAL A 170 4.67 13.78 -3.22
C VAL A 170 4.37 13.43 -4.68
N ILE A 171 5.13 14.01 -5.61
CA ILE A 171 4.97 13.73 -7.04
C ILE A 171 5.23 12.25 -7.32
N MET A 172 6.34 11.70 -6.80
CA MET A 172 6.68 10.29 -6.96
C MET A 172 5.62 9.36 -6.37
N ASP A 173 5.05 9.69 -5.22
CA ASP A 173 3.96 8.92 -4.58
C ASP A 173 2.72 8.88 -5.47
N ILE A 174 2.30 10.02 -6.02
CA ILE A 174 1.12 10.13 -6.91
C ILE A 174 1.35 9.36 -8.22
N PHE A 175 2.50 9.55 -8.88
CA PHE A 175 2.80 8.84 -10.12
C PHE A 175 2.94 7.33 -9.91
N GLY A 176 3.61 6.91 -8.83
CA GLY A 176 3.72 5.49 -8.49
C GLY A 176 2.35 4.87 -8.23
N ALA A 177 1.54 5.51 -7.38
CA ALA A 177 0.20 5.06 -7.06
C ALA A 177 -0.76 5.05 -8.26
N GLY A 178 -0.60 5.98 -9.22
CA GLY A 178 -1.41 6.05 -10.43
C GLY A 178 -1.00 5.09 -11.53
N SER A 179 0.27 4.67 -11.58
CA SER A 179 0.81 3.82 -12.65
C SER A 179 0.72 2.33 -12.32
N GLU A 180 1.04 1.94 -11.08
CA GLU A 180 1.11 0.54 -10.66
C GLU A 180 0.07 0.23 -9.59
N THR A 181 -1.17 -0.07 -9.99
CA THR A 181 -2.24 -0.48 -9.05
C THR A 181 -2.50 -1.99 -9.09
N SER A 182 -2.17 -2.66 -10.19
CA SER A 182 -2.54 -4.06 -10.44
C SER A 182 -1.67 -5.09 -9.71
N ALA A 183 -0.46 -4.73 -9.27
CA ALA A 183 0.52 -5.68 -8.70
C ALA A 183 0.57 -5.71 -7.16
N THR A 184 0.02 -4.71 -6.47
CA THR A 184 0.17 -4.50 -5.02
C THR A 184 -1.07 -4.88 -4.21
N THR A 185 -1.64 -6.06 -4.46
CA THR A 185 -2.78 -6.55 -3.65
C THR A 185 -2.43 -6.87 -2.17
N VAL A 186 -1.24 -6.49 -1.70
CA VAL A 186 -0.79 -6.64 -0.29
C VAL A 186 -0.60 -5.29 0.44
N GLU A 187 -0.89 -4.14 -0.18
CA GLU A 187 -0.42 -2.85 0.34
C GLU A 187 -1.40 -2.06 1.23
N TRP A 188 -2.32 -2.74 1.93
CA TRP A 188 -3.03 -2.12 3.05
C TRP A 188 -2.25 -2.35 4.35
N ALA A 189 -0.97 -1.97 4.37
CA ALA A 189 -0.10 -2.08 5.53
C ALA A 189 -0.20 -0.80 6.38
N MET A 190 -1.14 -0.80 7.33
CA MET A 190 -1.37 0.30 8.25
C MET A 190 -0.50 0.16 9.49
N GLU A 191 0.02 1.25 10.04
CA GLU A 191 0.67 1.21 11.36
C GLU A 191 -0.32 1.52 12.49
N CYS A 192 -0.32 0.68 13.51
CA CYS A 192 -1.04 0.90 14.75
C CYS A 192 -0.38 2.02 15.58
N ARG A 193 -1.02 3.19 15.67
CA ARG A 193 -0.49 4.35 16.41
C ARG A 193 -0.72 4.32 17.92
N GLU A 194 -1.71 3.57 18.36
CA GLU A 194 -2.07 3.44 19.77
C GLU A 194 -2.34 1.98 20.10
N ARG A 195 -2.11 1.59 21.35
CA ARG A 195 -2.40 0.22 21.76
C ARG A 195 -3.92 0.00 21.68
N CYS A 196 -4.35 -1.01 20.94
CA CYS A 196 -5.77 -1.32 20.78
C CYS A 196 -6.04 -2.82 20.98
N ILE A 197 -7.32 -3.16 21.15
CA ILE A 197 -7.79 -4.55 21.25
C ILE A 197 -8.58 -4.88 19.99
N LEU A 198 -8.12 -5.88 19.25
CA LEU A 198 -8.74 -6.39 18.03
C LEU A 198 -9.11 -7.86 18.25
N ASN A 199 -10.42 -8.18 18.22
CA ASN A 199 -10.93 -9.53 18.45
C ASN A 199 -10.35 -10.23 19.71
N GLY A 200 -10.24 -9.49 20.82
CA GLY A 200 -9.72 -10.00 22.10
C GLY A 200 -8.20 -10.09 22.20
N TYR A 201 -7.46 -9.78 21.14
CA TYR A 201 -5.99 -9.73 21.13
C TYR A 201 -5.49 -8.31 21.33
N GLU A 202 -4.37 -8.17 22.04
CA GLU A 202 -3.73 -6.89 22.26
C GLU A 202 -2.80 -6.58 21.08
N ILE A 203 -3.03 -5.45 20.40
CA ILE A 203 -2.22 -4.99 19.28
C ILE A 203 -1.31 -3.85 19.77
N PRO A 204 0.00 -4.07 19.87
CA PRO A 204 0.95 -3.04 20.31
C PRO A 204 1.06 -1.89 19.31
N VAL A 205 1.48 -0.72 19.80
CA VAL A 205 1.91 0.41 18.97
C VAL A 205 3.05 -0.02 18.03
N LYS A 206 3.10 0.55 16.82
CA LYS A 206 4.02 0.23 15.72
C LYS A 206 3.82 -1.15 15.08
N THR A 207 2.75 -1.85 15.46
CA THR A 207 2.36 -3.07 14.75
C THR A 207 1.82 -2.72 13.39
N LYS A 208 2.31 -3.38 12.34
CA LYS A 208 1.72 -3.29 11.01
C LYS A 208 0.47 -4.14 10.94
N VAL A 209 -0.54 -3.66 10.24
CA VAL A 209 -1.76 -4.40 9.99
C VAL A 209 -1.92 -4.48 8.48
N ILE A 210 -1.96 -5.70 7.93
CA ILE A 210 -2.20 -5.98 6.53
C ILE A 210 -3.64 -6.45 6.38
N ILE A 211 -4.45 -5.71 5.63
CA ILE A 211 -5.75 -6.19 5.17
C ILE A 211 -5.56 -6.99 3.89
N ASN A 212 -5.83 -8.29 3.94
CA ASN A 212 -5.78 -9.17 2.78
C ASN A 212 -7.05 -9.02 1.93
N ALA A 213 -7.20 -7.86 1.28
CA ALA A 213 -8.33 -7.54 0.43
C ALA A 213 -8.53 -8.59 -0.69
N TRP A 214 -7.44 -9.18 -1.19
CA TRP A 214 -7.50 -10.26 -2.19
C TRP A 214 -8.26 -11.49 -1.67
N ALA A 215 -7.96 -11.93 -0.45
CA ALA A 215 -8.65 -13.07 0.17
C ALA A 215 -10.10 -12.72 0.49
N ILE A 216 -10.37 -11.51 0.99
CA ILE A 216 -11.72 -11.05 1.32
C ILE A 216 -12.61 -11.00 0.05
N GLY A 217 -12.11 -10.41 -1.04
CA GLY A 217 -12.81 -10.34 -2.32
C GLY A 217 -13.00 -11.68 -3.04
N ARG A 218 -12.43 -12.77 -2.49
CA ARG A 218 -12.55 -14.15 -3.01
C ARG A 218 -13.07 -15.13 -1.95
N ASP A 219 -13.63 -14.64 -0.86
CA ASP A 219 -14.18 -15.50 0.18
C ASP A 219 -15.54 -16.09 -0.28
N PRO A 220 -15.65 -17.43 -0.42
CA PRO A 220 -16.89 -18.07 -0.86
C PRO A 220 -18.06 -17.89 0.13
N LYS A 221 -17.81 -17.41 1.35
CA LYS A 221 -18.86 -17.02 2.30
C LYS A 221 -19.68 -15.82 1.79
N TYR A 222 -19.07 -14.91 1.04
CA TYR A 222 -19.71 -13.69 0.54
C TYR A 222 -19.90 -13.71 -0.99
N TRP A 223 -19.12 -14.49 -1.72
CA TRP A 223 -19.09 -14.50 -3.18
C TRP A 223 -19.42 -15.87 -3.77
N THR A 224 -20.56 -15.99 -4.44
CA THR A 224 -20.90 -17.19 -5.23
C THR A 224 -19.90 -17.38 -6.37
N GLU A 225 -19.36 -18.59 -6.59
CA GLU A 225 -18.31 -18.81 -7.60
C GLU A 225 -17.12 -17.81 -7.46
N ALA A 226 -16.60 -17.61 -6.24
CA ALA A 226 -15.64 -16.55 -5.90
C ALA A 226 -14.34 -16.51 -6.73
N GLU A 227 -13.91 -17.64 -7.30
CA GLU A 227 -12.69 -17.74 -8.10
C GLU A 227 -12.95 -17.55 -9.62
N LYS A 228 -14.20 -17.37 -10.03
CA LYS A 228 -14.60 -17.18 -11.44
C LYS A 228 -14.80 -15.70 -11.74
N PHE A 229 -14.26 -15.26 -12.88
CA PHE A 229 -14.62 -13.95 -13.44
C PHE A 229 -16.10 -13.97 -13.83
N TYR A 230 -16.92 -13.29 -13.04
CA TYR A 230 -18.37 -13.29 -13.16
C TYR A 230 -18.88 -11.87 -12.85
N PRO A 231 -18.78 -10.93 -13.80
CA PRO A 231 -19.12 -9.52 -13.58
C PRO A 231 -20.61 -9.30 -13.28
N GLU A 232 -21.49 -10.16 -13.77
CA GLU A 232 -22.94 -10.06 -13.57
C GLU A 232 -23.35 -10.14 -12.10
N ARG A 233 -22.48 -10.65 -11.21
CA ARG A 233 -22.70 -10.62 -9.75
C ARG A 233 -22.89 -9.21 -9.19
N PHE A 234 -22.45 -8.19 -9.92
CA PHE A 234 -22.57 -6.78 -9.53
C PHE A 234 -23.80 -6.11 -10.15
N LEU A 235 -24.48 -6.75 -11.11
CA LEU A 235 -25.75 -6.26 -11.64
C LEU A 235 -26.81 -6.32 -10.54
N ASP A 236 -27.50 -5.20 -10.32
CA ASP A 236 -28.51 -5.03 -9.26
C ASP A 236 -28.03 -5.33 -7.83
N SER A 237 -26.70 -5.37 -7.61
CA SER A 237 -26.11 -5.58 -6.30
C SER A 237 -26.03 -4.29 -5.51
N SER A 238 -26.26 -4.38 -4.19
CA SER A 238 -26.02 -3.27 -3.26
C SER A 238 -24.55 -3.11 -2.86
N ILE A 239 -23.66 -4.00 -3.35
CA ILE A 239 -22.23 -3.96 -3.05
C ILE A 239 -21.55 -2.96 -3.99
N ASP A 240 -20.97 -1.91 -3.40
CA ASP A 240 -20.15 -0.93 -4.10
C ASP A 240 -18.69 -0.99 -3.63
N TYR A 241 -17.83 -0.21 -4.27
CA TYR A 241 -16.42 -0.09 -3.93
C TYR A 241 -16.09 1.16 -3.08
N LYS A 242 -17.10 1.81 -2.49
CA LYS A 242 -16.94 3.10 -1.77
C LYS A 242 -16.38 2.94 -0.34
N GLY A 243 -15.88 1.76 0.00
CA GLY A 243 -15.26 1.47 1.30
C GLY A 243 -16.26 1.33 2.46
N THR A 244 -17.55 1.13 2.18
CA THR A 244 -18.58 0.87 3.21
C THR A 244 -18.94 -0.62 3.34
N LYS A 245 -18.71 -1.39 2.26
CA LYS A 245 -18.93 -2.82 2.15
C LYS A 245 -17.58 -3.53 2.18
N PHE A 246 -17.22 -4.06 3.35
CA PHE A 246 -15.88 -4.62 3.56
C PHE A 246 -15.64 -5.94 2.82
N GLU A 247 -16.69 -6.55 2.29
CA GLU A 247 -16.65 -7.69 1.36
C GLU A 247 -15.97 -7.30 0.04
N PHE A 248 -16.02 -6.02 -0.36
CA PHE A 248 -15.44 -5.49 -1.58
C PHE A 248 -14.74 -4.14 -1.36
N ILE A 249 -13.42 -4.18 -1.13
CA ILE A 249 -12.60 -3.00 -0.81
C ILE A 249 -11.40 -2.85 -1.75
N PRO A 250 -11.60 -2.78 -3.08
CA PRO A 250 -10.49 -2.63 -4.04
C PRO A 250 -9.73 -1.30 -3.86
N PHE A 251 -10.42 -0.26 -3.37
CA PHE A 251 -9.83 1.04 -3.00
C PHE A 251 -9.65 1.19 -1.49
N GLY A 252 -9.79 0.10 -0.74
CA GLY A 252 -9.82 0.06 0.72
C GLY A 252 -10.99 0.79 1.36
N ALA A 253 -10.78 1.28 2.58
CA ALA A 253 -11.83 1.85 3.42
C ALA A 253 -11.28 2.82 4.48
N GLY A 254 -12.18 3.54 5.13
CA GLY A 254 -11.87 4.41 6.27
C GLY A 254 -11.04 5.65 5.90
N ARG A 255 -10.30 6.19 6.87
CA ARG A 255 -9.55 7.47 6.74
C ARG A 255 -8.40 7.43 5.73
N ARG A 256 -8.01 6.25 5.26
CA ARG A 256 -6.93 6.03 4.29
C ARG A 256 -7.42 5.32 3.04
N ILE A 257 -8.73 5.37 2.79
CA ILE A 257 -9.30 4.99 1.49
C ILE A 257 -8.56 5.71 0.37
N CYS A 258 -8.39 5.02 -0.76
CA CYS A 258 -7.62 5.53 -1.89
C CYS A 258 -8.11 6.94 -2.28
N PRO A 259 -7.24 7.97 -2.25
CA PRO A 259 -7.64 9.32 -2.66
C PRO A 259 -7.98 9.38 -4.16
N GLY A 260 -7.46 8.44 -4.96
CA GLY A 260 -7.73 8.31 -6.39
C GLY A 260 -9.02 7.54 -6.75
N ILE A 261 -9.89 7.20 -5.79
CA ILE A 261 -11.11 6.40 -6.02
C ILE A 261 -12.07 6.99 -7.07
N THR A 262 -12.07 8.31 -7.26
CA THR A 262 -12.90 8.98 -8.27
C THR A 262 -12.22 9.00 -9.64
N PHE A 263 -10.89 9.07 -9.68
CA PHE A 263 -10.11 9.14 -10.92
C PHE A 263 -9.86 7.75 -11.51
N GLY A 264 -9.59 6.75 -10.67
CA GLY A 264 -9.24 5.38 -11.08
C GLY A 264 -10.28 4.74 -12.01
N PRO A 265 -11.57 4.67 -11.62
CA PRO A 265 -12.62 4.11 -12.47
C PRO A 265 -12.73 4.82 -13.82
N VAL A 266 -12.67 6.16 -13.86
CA VAL A 266 -12.74 6.92 -15.11
C VAL A 266 -11.58 6.57 -16.06
N ASN A 267 -10.37 6.35 -15.52
CA ASN A 267 -9.21 5.94 -16.31
C ASN A 267 -9.27 4.49 -16.80
N VAL A 268 -10.18 3.67 -16.28
CA VAL A 268 -10.44 2.33 -16.81
C VAL A 268 -11.62 2.36 -17.78
N GLU A 269 -12.72 2.99 -17.39
CA GLU A 269 -13.98 3.04 -18.13
C GLU A 269 -13.82 3.74 -19.48
N LEU A 270 -13.21 4.92 -19.52
CA LEU A 270 -13.10 5.69 -20.75
C LEU A 270 -12.19 4.99 -21.78
N PRO A 271 -10.95 4.59 -21.46
CA PRO A 271 -10.12 3.86 -22.41
C PRO A 271 -10.74 2.52 -22.83
N LEU A 272 -11.38 1.78 -21.91
CA LEU A 272 -12.07 0.54 -22.26
C LEU A 272 -13.23 0.82 -23.25
N ALA A 273 -14.03 1.85 -23.01
CA ALA A 273 -15.10 2.24 -23.91
C ALA A 273 -14.56 2.62 -25.30
N LEU A 274 -13.47 3.39 -25.37
CA LEU A 274 -12.81 3.73 -26.62
C LEU A 274 -12.25 2.50 -27.33
N PHE A 275 -11.65 1.56 -26.60
CA PHE A 275 -11.15 0.31 -27.16
C PHE A 275 -12.26 -0.57 -27.73
N LEU A 276 -13.41 -0.66 -27.05
CA LEU A 276 -14.57 -1.42 -27.51
C LEU A 276 -15.29 -0.72 -28.67
N TYR A 277 -15.24 0.60 -28.74
CA TYR A 277 -15.84 1.37 -29.83
C TYR A 277 -15.02 1.32 -31.13
N HIS A 278 -13.69 1.38 -31.02
CA HIS A 278 -12.80 1.49 -32.17
C HIS A 278 -12.24 0.15 -32.67
N PHE A 279 -12.25 -0.90 -31.86
CA PHE A 279 -11.63 -2.18 -32.21
C PHE A 279 -12.54 -3.38 -31.99
N ASP A 280 -12.56 -4.26 -32.97
CA ASP A 280 -13.08 -5.63 -32.83
C ASP A 280 -11.96 -6.55 -32.33
N TRP A 281 -12.08 -6.99 -31.09
CA TRP A 281 -11.07 -7.85 -30.46
C TRP A 281 -11.25 -9.30 -30.90
N LYS A 282 -10.16 -9.93 -31.37
CA LYS A 282 -10.11 -11.35 -31.72
C LYS A 282 -8.83 -11.96 -31.18
N LEU A 283 -8.94 -13.18 -30.64
CA LEU A 283 -7.78 -13.93 -30.21
C LEU A 283 -6.95 -14.36 -31.43
N SER A 284 -5.63 -14.28 -31.30
CA SER A 284 -4.72 -14.67 -32.37
C SER A 284 -4.70 -16.20 -32.53
N ASN A 285 -4.28 -16.65 -33.72
CA ASN A 285 -3.93 -18.05 -33.98
C ASN A 285 -5.06 -19.08 -33.70
N GLY A 286 -6.33 -18.67 -33.76
CA GLY A 286 -7.46 -19.56 -33.50
C GLY A 286 -7.59 -20.01 -32.04
N MET A 287 -6.93 -19.33 -31.10
CA MET A 287 -7.12 -19.56 -29.66
C MET A 287 -8.58 -19.37 -29.27
N LYS A 288 -9.04 -20.21 -28.35
CA LYS A 288 -10.33 -20.07 -27.69
C LYS A 288 -10.18 -19.30 -26.40
N ASN A 289 -11.31 -18.83 -25.86
CA ASN A 289 -11.32 -18.12 -24.58
C ASN A 289 -10.76 -18.99 -23.44
N GLU A 290 -10.97 -20.29 -23.51
CA GLU A 290 -10.48 -21.25 -22.50
C GLU A 290 -8.94 -21.42 -22.52
N ASP A 291 -8.29 -21.03 -23.61
CA ASP A 291 -6.84 -21.15 -23.77
C ASP A 291 -6.07 -19.98 -23.13
N LEU A 292 -6.78 -18.93 -22.68
CA LEU A 292 -6.19 -17.76 -22.04
C LEU A 292 -5.79 -18.07 -20.58
N ASP A 293 -4.49 -18.02 -20.31
CA ASP A 293 -3.99 -18.05 -18.93
C ASP A 293 -4.13 -16.68 -18.27
N MET A 294 -5.14 -16.54 -17.42
CA MET A 294 -5.39 -15.34 -16.61
C MET A 294 -4.73 -15.42 -15.22
N THR A 295 -3.80 -16.37 -15.03
CA THR A 295 -3.08 -16.51 -13.76
C THR A 295 -2.15 -15.32 -13.53
N GLU A 296 -2.21 -14.78 -12.32
CA GLU A 296 -1.34 -13.70 -11.87
C GLU A 296 0.14 -14.14 -11.91
N ALA A 297 1.00 -13.30 -12.51
CA ALA A 297 2.44 -13.43 -12.43
C ALA A 297 3.02 -12.39 -11.46
N PHE A 298 4.14 -12.72 -10.82
CA PHE A 298 4.88 -11.74 -10.02
C PHE A 298 5.66 -10.81 -10.95
N GLY A 299 5.36 -9.51 -10.93
CA GLY A 299 6.10 -8.53 -11.74
C GLY A 299 5.60 -7.11 -11.56
N ILE A 300 6.49 -6.17 -11.91
CA ILE A 300 6.13 -4.77 -12.15
C ILE A 300 5.62 -4.71 -13.58
N THR A 301 4.37 -4.30 -13.77
CA THR A 301 3.84 -4.01 -15.12
C THR A 301 4.18 -2.55 -15.41
N VAL A 302 5.01 -2.32 -16.43
CA VAL A 302 5.36 -0.97 -16.93
C VAL A 302 4.37 -0.57 -18.01
#